data_AF-A0A6N9Q6X1-F1
#
_entry.id   AF-A0A6N9Q6X1-F1
#
_cell.length_a   1.000
_cell.length_b   1.000
_cell.length_c   1.000
_cell.angle_alpha   90.00
_cell.angle_beta   90.00
_cell.angle_gamma   90.00
#
_symmetry.space_group_name_H-M   'P 1'
#
loop_
_entity.id
_entity.type
_entity.pdbx_description
1 polymer ?
#
loop_
_entity_poly.entity_id
_entity_poly.type
_entity_poly.pdbx_seq_one_letter_code
_entity_poly.pdbx_strand_id
1 'polypeptide(L)'
;MSLFKRISNLMKKPEAPRPEKTIHTVVPGDFVEVSLVMYEIIGKTTNFMRNEAMLTLKDGRDIQYLYTEKRDKPTFILFTEIDGRLDSYHEIPSTITLEETTYYLEEQYSGRSGVQGNTAFPSAGEQSVWIFQSDDRKYLRIEWQDGRFMFYEGEDVLTGDIDILQGKE
;
A
#
# COMPACT_ATOMS: atom_id res chain seq x y z
N MET A 1 -40.70 33.32 -9.62
CA MET A 1 -39.56 32.45 -10.04
C MET A 1 -39.45 32.49 -11.55
N SER A 2 -38.36 33.05 -12.09
CA SER A 2 -38.26 33.41 -13.51
C SER A 2 -37.87 32.22 -14.40
N LEU A 3 -38.60 32.03 -15.51
CA LEU A 3 -38.40 31.02 -16.56
C LEU A 3 -36.97 31.02 -17.13
N PHE A 4 -36.26 32.15 -17.06
CA PHE A 4 -34.88 32.29 -17.50
C PHE A 4 -33.88 31.44 -16.70
N LYS A 5 -34.14 31.17 -15.40
CA LYS A 5 -33.29 30.28 -14.58
C LYS A 5 -33.42 28.80 -14.99
N ARG A 6 -34.52 28.40 -15.63
CA ARG A 6 -34.71 27.03 -16.11
C ARG A 6 -33.90 26.74 -17.38
N ILE A 7 -33.70 27.75 -18.23
CA ILE A 7 -32.98 27.59 -19.50
C ILE A 7 -31.47 27.54 -19.29
N SER A 8 -30.91 28.28 -18.31
CA SER A 8 -29.47 28.24 -18.03
C SER A 8 -28.98 26.89 -17.49
N ASN A 9 -29.85 26.09 -16.87
CA ASN A 9 -29.49 24.76 -16.37
C ASN A 9 -29.44 23.70 -17.48
N LEU A 10 -30.04 23.93 -18.64
CA LEU A 10 -29.97 23.04 -19.81
C LEU A 10 -28.66 23.21 -20.61
N MET A 11 -27.90 24.27 -20.33
CA MET A 11 -26.61 24.58 -20.97
C MET A 11 -25.39 24.27 -20.11
N LYS A 12 -25.59 23.67 -18.92
CA LYS A 12 -24.46 23.14 -18.15
C LYS A 12 -23.90 21.95 -18.91
N LYS A 13 -22.67 22.10 -19.44
CA LYS A 13 -21.90 20.99 -19.98
C LYS A 13 -21.90 19.87 -18.92
N PRO A 14 -22.11 18.60 -19.32
CA PRO A 14 -21.95 17.50 -18.40
C PRO A 14 -20.59 17.64 -17.72
N GLU A 15 -20.59 17.47 -16.39
CA GLU A 15 -19.37 17.49 -15.58
C GLU A 15 -18.37 16.55 -16.24
N ALA A 16 -17.14 17.03 -16.45
CA ALA A 16 -16.12 16.23 -17.12
C ALA A 16 -16.01 14.89 -16.39
N PRO A 17 -15.97 13.75 -17.12
CA PRO A 17 -15.84 12.45 -16.48
C PRO A 17 -14.65 12.50 -15.52
N ARG A 18 -14.90 12.13 -14.25
CA ARG A 18 -13.87 12.14 -13.22
C ARG A 18 -12.73 11.24 -13.71
N PRO A 19 -11.46 11.68 -13.62
CA PRO A 19 -10.36 10.85 -14.06
C PRO A 19 -10.38 9.53 -13.29
N GLU A 20 -10.22 8.42 -14.00
CA GLU A 20 -10.13 7.10 -13.38
C GLU A 20 -8.94 7.07 -12.42
N LYS A 21 -9.22 6.85 -11.13
CA LYS A 21 -8.18 6.64 -10.14
C LYS A 21 -7.43 5.34 -10.46
N THR A 22 -6.11 5.43 -10.41
CA THR A 22 -5.18 4.29 -10.42
C THR A 22 -4.73 3.98 -9.00
N ILE A 23 -4.11 2.81 -8.78
CA ILE A 23 -3.63 2.38 -7.46
C ILE A 23 -2.58 3.35 -6.88
N HIS A 24 -1.93 4.15 -7.71
CA HIS A 24 -0.98 5.17 -7.26
C HIS A 24 -1.65 6.50 -6.95
N THR A 25 -2.88 6.74 -7.40
CA THR A 25 -3.64 7.97 -7.16
C THR A 25 -4.77 7.81 -6.15
N VAL A 26 -5.05 6.58 -5.70
CA VAL A 26 -5.96 6.36 -4.56
C VAL A 26 -5.42 7.03 -3.30
N VAL A 27 -6.35 7.44 -2.45
CA VAL A 27 -6.12 8.13 -1.18
C VAL A 27 -6.93 7.47 -0.07
N PRO A 28 -6.63 7.75 1.20
CA PRO A 28 -7.49 7.31 2.30
C PRO A 28 -8.95 7.72 2.10
N GLY A 29 -9.88 6.79 2.32
CA GLY A 29 -11.32 6.90 2.07
C GLY A 29 -11.79 6.28 0.74
N ASP A 30 -10.88 5.94 -0.17
CA ASP A 30 -11.19 5.11 -1.33
C ASP A 30 -11.33 3.62 -0.94
N PHE A 31 -11.94 2.84 -1.81
CA PHE A 31 -12.05 1.38 -1.66
C PHE A 31 -11.25 0.66 -2.73
N VAL A 32 -10.69 -0.48 -2.36
CA VAL A 32 -10.01 -1.39 -3.29
C VAL A 32 -10.50 -2.80 -3.03
N GLU A 33 -10.81 -3.52 -4.09
CA GLU A 33 -11.01 -4.96 -4.04
C GLU A 33 -9.68 -5.65 -4.32
N VAL A 34 -9.29 -6.59 -3.47
CA VAL A 34 -8.10 -7.43 -3.64
C VAL A 34 -8.54 -8.88 -3.48
N SER A 35 -8.41 -9.68 -4.53
CA SER A 35 -8.81 -11.09 -4.53
C SER A 35 -10.24 -11.32 -4.04
N LEU A 36 -11.19 -10.51 -4.55
CA LEU A 36 -12.63 -10.54 -4.20
C LEU A 36 -12.98 -10.08 -2.78
N VAL A 37 -12.02 -9.53 -2.02
CA VAL A 37 -12.25 -8.93 -0.70
C VAL A 37 -12.17 -7.41 -0.82
N MET A 38 -13.18 -6.72 -0.30
CA MET A 38 -13.28 -5.26 -0.38
C MET A 38 -12.68 -4.62 0.88
N TYR A 39 -11.74 -3.71 0.68
CA TYR A 39 -11.07 -2.98 1.75
C TYR A 39 -11.31 -1.49 1.64
N GLU A 40 -11.45 -0.83 2.79
CA GLU A 40 -11.28 0.61 2.90
C GLU A 40 -9.78 0.93 2.95
N ILE A 41 -9.32 1.86 2.11
CA ILE A 41 -7.98 2.41 2.23
C ILE A 41 -8.01 3.41 3.38
N ILE A 42 -7.37 3.10 4.50
CA ILE A 42 -7.31 4.01 5.66
C ILE A 42 -6.00 4.79 5.72
N GLY A 43 -4.98 4.35 4.97
CA GLY A 43 -3.67 5.00 4.94
C GLY A 43 -2.87 4.68 3.70
N LYS A 44 -1.85 5.50 3.46
CA LYS A 44 -0.91 5.34 2.36
C LYS A 44 0.46 5.86 2.75
N THR A 45 1.46 5.01 2.64
CA THR A 45 2.88 5.36 2.73
C THR A 45 3.47 5.34 1.32
N THR A 46 4.30 6.33 0.97
CA THR A 46 4.95 6.40 -0.34
C THR A 46 6.44 6.65 -0.20
N ASN A 47 7.26 6.02 -1.03
CA ASN A 47 8.65 6.40 -1.19
C ASN A 47 8.87 6.98 -2.59
N PHE A 48 9.06 8.30 -2.63
CA PHE A 48 9.11 9.07 -3.87
C PHE A 48 10.31 8.70 -4.76
N MET A 49 11.41 8.25 -4.17
CA MET A 49 12.61 7.88 -4.93
C MET A 49 12.42 6.57 -5.71
N ARG A 50 11.49 5.73 -5.27
CA ARG A 50 11.26 4.38 -5.81
C ARG A 50 9.92 4.21 -6.51
N ASN A 51 9.07 5.24 -6.53
CA ASN A 51 7.70 5.17 -7.06
C ASN A 51 6.90 3.98 -6.47
N GLU A 52 7.14 3.68 -5.20
CA GLU A 52 6.40 2.65 -4.46
C GLU A 52 5.36 3.28 -3.53
N ALA A 53 4.32 2.50 -3.26
CA ALA A 53 3.32 2.81 -2.27
C ALA A 53 2.97 1.56 -1.44
N MET A 54 2.71 1.76 -0.16
CA MET A 54 2.12 0.79 0.74
C MET A 54 0.76 1.33 1.19
N LEU A 55 -0.33 0.70 0.77
CA LEU A 55 -1.68 1.07 1.19
C LEU A 55 -2.01 0.31 2.47
N THR A 56 -2.50 1.01 3.49
CA THR A 56 -3.07 0.37 4.68
C THR A 56 -4.55 0.12 4.43
N LEU A 57 -4.90 -1.15 4.33
CA LEU A 57 -6.20 -1.66 3.99
C LEU A 57 -6.92 -2.12 5.24
N LYS A 58 -8.22 -1.86 5.33
CA LYS A 58 -9.06 -2.27 6.44
C LYS A 58 -10.30 -3.00 5.97
N ASP A 59 -10.53 -4.18 6.51
CA ASP A 59 -11.81 -4.89 6.45
C ASP A 59 -12.27 -5.19 7.89
N GLY A 60 -13.31 -4.47 8.34
CA GLY A 60 -13.81 -4.58 9.71
C GLY A 60 -12.74 -4.25 10.77
N ARG A 61 -12.15 -5.28 11.38
CA ARG A 61 -11.05 -5.17 12.36
C ARG A 61 -9.68 -5.54 11.80
N ASP A 62 -9.67 -6.20 10.65
CA ASP A 62 -8.46 -6.75 10.06
C ASP A 62 -7.75 -5.66 9.26
N ILE A 63 -6.42 -5.62 9.40
CA ILE A 63 -5.55 -4.69 8.70
C ILE A 63 -4.61 -5.49 7.80
N GLN A 64 -4.53 -5.08 6.55
CA GLN A 64 -3.58 -5.63 5.58
C GLN A 64 -2.86 -4.50 4.87
N TYR A 65 -1.77 -4.82 4.19
CA TYR A 65 -0.90 -3.85 3.56
C TYR A 65 -0.67 -4.23 2.11
N LEU A 66 -1.24 -3.46 1.19
CA LEU A 66 -1.03 -3.69 -0.25
C LEU A 66 0.17 -2.88 -0.72
N TYR A 67 1.25 -3.58 -1.02
CA TYR A 67 2.43 -3.02 -1.65
C TYR A 67 2.24 -2.91 -3.16
N THR A 68 2.70 -1.80 -3.73
CA THR A 68 2.83 -1.64 -5.17
C THR A 68 4.07 -0.83 -5.54
N GLU A 69 4.76 -1.25 -6.59
CA GLU A 69 5.88 -0.51 -7.18
C GLU A 69 5.61 -0.28 -8.67
N LYS A 70 5.78 0.98 -9.11
CA LYS A 70 5.59 1.34 -10.51
C LYS A 70 6.83 0.97 -11.33
N ARG A 71 6.80 -0.20 -11.96
CA ARG A 71 7.73 -0.65 -13.01
C ARG A 71 7.01 -0.69 -14.38
N ASP A 72 7.58 -1.37 -15.38
CA ASP A 72 6.93 -1.61 -16.68
C ASP A 72 5.59 -2.34 -16.53
N LYS A 73 5.50 -3.23 -15.53
CA LYS A 73 4.24 -3.81 -15.04
C LYS A 73 4.18 -3.59 -13.53
N PRO A 74 3.04 -3.14 -12.98
CA PRO A 74 2.92 -2.97 -11.53
C PRO A 74 2.94 -4.35 -10.85
N THR A 75 3.80 -4.49 -9.86
CA THR A 75 3.82 -5.64 -8.95
C THR A 75 2.93 -5.33 -7.76
N PHE A 76 2.23 -6.34 -7.26
CA PHE A 76 1.39 -6.24 -6.08
C PHE A 76 1.69 -7.37 -5.11
N ILE A 77 1.88 -7.02 -3.85
CA ILE A 77 2.09 -7.99 -2.77
C ILE A 77 1.15 -7.59 -1.63
N LEU A 78 0.36 -8.54 -1.17
CA LEU A 78 -0.51 -8.33 -0.01
C LEU A 78 0.18 -8.87 1.23
N PHE A 79 0.42 -7.97 2.16
CA PHE A 79 1.14 -8.22 3.40
C PHE A 79 0.20 -8.23 4.60
N THR A 80 0.50 -9.09 5.56
CA THR A 80 -0.09 -9.12 6.90
C THR A 80 1.02 -8.84 7.91
N GLU A 81 0.72 -8.04 8.94
CA GLU A 81 1.67 -7.80 10.03
C GLU A 81 1.92 -9.09 10.82
N ILE A 82 3.17 -9.35 11.15
CA ILE A 82 3.58 -10.46 12.01
C ILE A 82 4.33 -9.91 13.22
N ASP A 83 4.26 -10.66 14.32
CA ASP A 83 5.04 -10.33 15.51
C ASP A 83 6.52 -10.61 15.24
N GLY A 84 7.35 -9.58 15.44
CA GLY A 84 8.79 -9.67 15.30
C GLY A 84 9.48 -8.70 16.23
N ARG A 85 10.70 -9.06 16.64
CA ARG A 85 11.54 -8.17 17.42
C ARG A 85 13.00 -8.34 17.01
N LEU A 86 13.64 -7.21 16.78
CA LEU A 86 15.07 -7.09 16.58
C LEU A 86 15.60 -6.04 17.54
N ASP A 87 16.82 -6.25 18.02
CA ASP A 87 17.46 -5.32 18.96
C ASP A 87 18.04 -4.09 18.24
N SER A 88 18.47 -4.25 16.98
CA SER A 88 19.03 -3.19 16.15
C SER A 88 18.77 -3.40 14.67
N TYR A 89 18.61 -2.32 13.91
CA TYR A 89 18.42 -2.40 12.45
C TYR A 89 19.73 -2.73 11.72
N HIS A 90 20.87 -2.61 12.41
CA HIS A 90 22.18 -3.03 11.89
C HIS A 90 22.38 -4.55 11.92
N GLU A 91 21.50 -5.29 12.59
CA GLU A 91 21.62 -6.74 12.81
C GLU A 91 20.67 -7.55 11.93
N ILE A 92 20.01 -6.93 10.95
CA ILE A 92 19.14 -7.66 10.02
C ILE A 92 20.00 -8.61 9.18
N PRO A 93 19.84 -9.94 9.34
CA PRO A 93 20.66 -10.92 8.63
C PRO A 93 20.24 -11.00 7.16
N SER A 94 21.09 -11.58 6.31
CA SER A 94 20.76 -11.86 4.91
C SER A 94 19.86 -13.08 4.72
N THR A 95 19.61 -13.85 5.77
CA THR A 95 18.78 -15.06 5.74
C THR A 95 18.00 -15.15 7.05
N ILE A 96 16.69 -15.40 6.95
CA ILE A 96 15.78 -15.54 8.08
C ILE A 96 14.99 -16.83 7.89
N THR A 97 14.84 -17.62 8.95
CA THR A 97 13.92 -18.77 8.94
C THR A 97 12.79 -18.47 9.90
N LEU A 98 11.56 -18.47 9.39
CA LEU A 98 10.34 -18.34 10.16
C LEU A 98 9.56 -19.64 10.00
N GLU A 99 9.27 -20.29 11.12
CA GLU A 99 8.68 -21.63 11.15
C GLU A 99 9.51 -22.63 10.31
N GLU A 100 9.01 -23.01 9.14
CA GLU A 100 9.67 -23.94 8.20
C GLU A 100 10.04 -23.28 6.86
N THR A 101 9.77 -21.97 6.69
CA THR A 101 10.11 -21.23 5.48
C THR A 101 11.41 -20.45 5.68
N THR A 102 12.36 -20.65 4.78
CA THR A 102 13.60 -19.87 4.71
C THR A 102 13.46 -18.74 3.70
N TYR A 103 13.77 -17.53 4.16
CA TYR A 103 13.74 -16.29 3.41
C TYR A 103 15.17 -15.78 3.19
N TYR A 104 15.46 -15.32 1.98
CA TYR A 104 16.74 -14.76 1.58
C TYR A 104 16.59 -13.29 1.23
N LEU A 105 17.53 -12.45 1.66
CA LEU A 105 17.49 -11.01 1.41
C LEU A 105 17.69 -10.73 -0.08
N GLU A 106 16.66 -10.16 -0.70
CA GLU A 106 16.67 -9.77 -2.11
C GLU A 106 17.00 -8.29 -2.26
N GLU A 107 16.45 -7.46 -1.38
CA GLU A 107 16.58 -6.02 -1.51
C GLU A 107 16.66 -5.31 -0.17
N GLN A 108 17.53 -4.31 -0.09
CA GLN A 108 17.65 -3.40 1.05
C GLN A 108 17.82 -1.96 0.53
N TYR A 109 17.06 -1.03 1.10
CA TYR A 109 17.23 0.39 0.81
C TYR A 109 16.74 1.27 1.96
N SER A 110 17.16 2.53 1.93
CA SER A 110 16.64 3.59 2.78
C SER A 110 16.17 4.76 1.93
N GLY A 111 15.11 5.44 2.37
CA GLY A 111 14.56 6.57 1.65
C GLY A 111 13.57 7.37 2.47
N ARG A 112 13.25 8.57 1.99
CA ARG A 112 12.26 9.42 2.66
C ARG A 112 10.85 8.96 2.32
N SER A 113 10.10 8.56 3.35
CA SER A 113 8.70 8.19 3.28
C SER A 113 7.79 9.43 3.38
N GLY A 114 6.71 9.42 2.63
CA GLY A 114 5.54 10.30 2.81
C GLY A 114 4.38 9.49 3.36
N VAL A 115 3.51 10.10 4.16
CA VAL A 115 2.38 9.42 4.81
C VAL A 115 1.08 10.20 4.63
N GLN A 116 -0.02 9.48 4.46
CA GLN A 116 -1.39 10.01 4.43
C GLN A 116 -2.30 9.06 5.20
N GLY A 117 -3.19 9.58 6.05
CA GLY A 117 -4.13 8.77 6.82
C GLY A 117 -3.47 7.93 7.92
N ASN A 118 -4.08 6.78 8.23
CA ASN A 118 -3.62 5.84 9.25
C ASN A 118 -2.72 4.77 8.63
N THR A 119 -1.42 4.86 8.90
CA THR A 119 -0.39 3.97 8.35
C THR A 119 0.42 3.32 9.48
N ALA A 120 1.24 2.33 9.13
CA ALA A 120 2.13 1.67 10.09
C ALA A 120 3.07 2.64 10.83
N PHE A 121 3.58 3.66 10.12
CA PHE A 121 4.40 4.72 10.68
C PHE A 121 3.65 6.06 10.63
N PRO A 122 3.31 6.69 11.78
CA PRO A 122 2.39 7.82 11.81
C PRO A 122 2.96 9.12 11.23
N SER A 123 4.27 9.19 10.99
CA SER A 123 4.96 10.37 10.51
C SER A 123 5.75 10.07 9.24
N ALA A 124 5.92 11.08 8.39
CA ALA A 124 6.87 11.04 7.29
C ALA A 124 8.30 11.10 7.85
N GLY A 125 9.24 10.36 7.27
CA GLY A 125 10.60 10.29 7.81
C GLY A 125 11.55 9.52 6.93
N GLU A 126 12.76 9.30 7.44
CA GLU A 126 13.69 8.35 6.82
C GLU A 126 13.28 6.93 7.24
N GLN A 127 12.98 6.09 6.26
CA GLN A 127 12.56 4.72 6.44
C GLN A 127 13.62 3.81 5.81
N SER A 128 13.99 2.75 6.54
CA SER A 128 14.80 1.66 6.00
C SER A 128 13.92 0.43 5.79
N VAL A 129 14.15 -0.26 4.69
CA VAL A 129 13.34 -1.39 4.23
C VAL A 129 14.25 -2.53 3.83
N TRP A 130 13.87 -3.74 4.23
CA TRP A 130 14.45 -5.00 3.80
C TRP A 130 13.34 -5.88 3.24
N ILE A 131 13.55 -6.43 2.06
CA ILE A 131 12.64 -7.35 1.39
C ILE A 131 13.38 -8.66 1.20
N PHE A 132 12.77 -9.72 1.71
CA PHE A 132 13.25 -11.07 1.57
C PHE A 132 12.25 -11.87 0.76
N GLN A 133 12.76 -12.86 0.03
CA GLN A 133 11.96 -13.81 -0.71
C GLN A 133 12.38 -15.24 -0.36
N SER A 134 11.40 -16.12 -0.32
CA SER A 134 11.59 -17.55 -0.12
C SER A 134 11.52 -18.33 -1.43
N ASP A 135 11.99 -19.58 -1.41
CA ASP A 135 11.92 -20.47 -2.57
C ASP A 135 10.46 -20.84 -2.95
N ASP A 136 9.51 -20.75 -2.01
CA ASP A 136 8.07 -21.00 -2.19
C ASP A 136 7.28 -19.73 -2.53
N ARG A 137 7.96 -18.64 -2.93
CA ARG A 137 7.37 -17.36 -3.38
C ARG A 137 6.61 -16.57 -2.31
N LYS A 138 6.89 -16.82 -1.04
CA LYS A 138 6.48 -15.93 0.04
C LYS A 138 7.46 -14.79 0.21
N TYR A 139 6.94 -13.66 0.67
CA TYR A 139 7.71 -12.47 0.99
C TYR A 139 7.76 -12.23 2.49
N LEU A 140 8.93 -11.83 2.96
CA LEU A 140 9.10 -11.25 4.29
C LEU A 140 9.60 -9.82 4.10
N ARG A 141 8.91 -8.85 4.68
CA ARG A 141 9.29 -7.44 4.64
C ARG A 141 9.55 -6.95 6.05
N ILE A 142 10.66 -6.26 6.24
CA ILE A 142 11.00 -5.59 7.50
C ILE A 142 11.16 -4.12 7.21
N GLU A 143 10.53 -3.28 8.01
CA GLU A 143 10.64 -1.84 7.93
C GLU A 143 11.11 -1.28 9.27
N TRP A 144 11.95 -0.26 9.21
CA TRP A 144 12.39 0.49 10.38
C TRP A 144 12.27 1.99 10.13
N GLN A 145 11.69 2.70 11.09
CA GLN A 145 11.65 4.15 11.11
C GLN A 145 11.54 4.65 12.56
N ASP A 146 12.40 5.61 12.93
CA ASP A 146 12.37 6.32 14.22
C ASP A 146 12.30 5.37 15.44
N GLY A 147 13.12 4.31 15.42
CA GLY A 147 13.20 3.34 16.52
C GLY A 147 12.09 2.29 16.55
N ARG A 148 11.14 2.32 15.62
CA ARG A 148 10.07 1.31 15.49
C ARG A 148 10.35 0.36 14.34
N PHE A 149 10.13 -0.92 14.59
CA PHE A 149 10.08 -1.94 13.55
C PHE A 149 8.64 -2.31 13.19
N MET A 150 8.46 -2.72 11.95
CA MET A 150 7.30 -3.44 11.47
C MET A 150 7.78 -4.65 10.66
N PHE A 151 7.11 -5.78 10.84
CA PHE A 151 7.41 -7.03 10.17
C PHE A 151 6.16 -7.50 9.45
N TYR A 152 6.34 -8.01 8.23
CA TYR A 152 5.22 -8.45 7.42
C TYR A 152 5.54 -9.74 6.67
N GLU A 153 4.58 -10.63 6.58
CA GLU A 153 4.58 -11.76 5.66
C GLU A 153 3.55 -11.51 4.55
N GLY A 154 3.86 -11.87 3.31
CA GLY A 154 2.98 -11.59 2.19
C GLY A 154 3.18 -12.47 0.97
N GLU A 155 2.23 -12.37 0.06
CA GLU A 155 2.18 -13.16 -1.17
C GLU A 155 1.83 -12.25 -2.36
N ASP A 156 2.28 -12.66 -3.55
CA ASP A 156 1.95 -11.97 -4.79
C ASP A 156 0.44 -11.93 -5.03
N VAL A 157 -0.05 -10.78 -5.49
CA VAL A 157 -1.42 -10.62 -5.99
C VAL A 157 -1.37 -10.36 -7.49
N LEU A 158 -2.22 -11.07 -8.24
CA LEU A 158 -2.33 -10.83 -9.67
C LEU A 158 -2.95 -9.46 -9.92
N THR A 159 -2.42 -8.72 -10.90
CA THR A 159 -2.99 -7.42 -11.30
C THR A 159 -4.47 -7.51 -11.66
N GLY A 160 -4.93 -8.64 -12.20
CA GLY A 160 -6.34 -8.87 -12.55
C GLY A 160 -7.25 -9.07 -11.34
N ASP A 161 -6.69 -9.32 -10.16
CA ASP A 161 -7.43 -9.52 -8.91
C ASP A 161 -7.49 -8.21 -8.09
N ILE A 162 -7.13 -7.07 -8.69
CA ILE A 162 -7.18 -5.76 -8.05
C ILE A 162 -8.16 -4.88 -8.82
N ASP A 163 -9.20 -4.43 -8.13
CA ASP A 163 -10.16 -3.46 -8.68
C ASP A 163 -10.28 -2.23 -7.78
N ILE A 164 -10.39 -1.05 -8.38
CA ILE A 164 -10.44 0.22 -7.65
C ILE A 164 -11.88 0.71 -7.65
N LEU A 165 -12.48 0.70 -6.47
CA LEU A 165 -13.83 1.16 -6.25
C LEU A 165 -13.77 2.59 -5.73
N GLN A 166 -14.01 3.56 -6.61
CA GLN A 166 -14.02 4.96 -6.22
C GLN A 166 -15.12 5.22 -5.18
N GLY A 167 -14.74 5.75 -4.01
CA GLY A 167 -15.68 6.26 -3.03
C GLY A 167 -16.52 7.38 -3.66
N LYS A 168 -17.84 7.37 -3.42
CA LYS A 168 -18.69 8.53 -3.73
C LYS A 168 -18.49 9.58 -2.64
N GLU A 169 -17.83 10.70 -2.98
CA GLU A 169 -18.12 11.98 -2.31
C GLU A 169 -19.50 12.51 -2.72
#